data_AF-A0A7C5TCW2-F1
#
_entry.id   AF-A0A7C5TCW2-F1
#
_cell.length_a   1.000
_cell.length_b   1.000
_cell.length_c   1.000
_cell.angle_alpha   90.00
_cell.angle_beta   90.00
_cell.angle_gamma   90.00
#
_symmetry.space_group_name_H-M   'P 1'
#
loop_
_entity.id
_entity.type
_entity.pdbx_description
1 polymer ?
#
loop_
_entity_poly.entity_id
_entity_poly.type
_entity_poly.pdbx_seq_one_letter_code
_entity_poly.pdbx_strand_id
1 'polypeptide(L)'
;MISLLLGLEKKAGNNVSRGKEIVVEDDDFVGKVAGIKYTLEFIEYRLDSIVKKAADLLQDVGLKRVLIILDNINAAMQVYRMLRERGFNIGVIHSMRTRRERLEIINNLRKYEVLVGTSAIEAGVDASFDALITTPTDALALIQRTGRVCRDINKECEGKVILVDSFEKNNRNLVDYLRRNNNICWRVPFDLDGCIGYEELMRDIFIKSNELLDKKYQEQLRSIFNFVFIPRNILNAFFESENFSLVREPIVEVYTKGLSNFISDTYENVILDSFTSDLGNLQRISKCVEGLGYIKIKHNEILREQVNDNDLIRGFINGDEKSYSSFIEVIKKYEAGPIVILRESCLGEVL
;
A
#
# COMPACT_ATOMS: atom_id res chain seq x y z
N MET A 1 -15.46 -8.27 12.92
CA MET A 1 -16.67 -8.26 13.75
C MET A 1 -16.26 -8.23 15.22
N ILE A 2 -16.01 -7.02 15.76
CA ILE A 2 -15.67 -6.83 17.17
C ILE A 2 -16.99 -6.59 17.88
N SER A 3 -17.51 -7.62 18.54
CA SER A 3 -18.70 -7.52 19.38
C SER A 3 -18.24 -6.98 20.73
N LEU A 4 -18.24 -5.64 20.88
CA LEU A 4 -17.91 -4.98 22.13
C LEU A 4 -19.21 -4.75 22.90
N LEU A 5 -19.45 -5.57 23.92
CA LEU A 5 -20.48 -5.36 24.95
C LEU A 5 -20.09 -4.13 25.79
N LEU A 6 -20.43 -2.93 25.32
CA LEU A 6 -20.45 -1.74 26.16
C LEU A 6 -21.89 -1.29 26.32
N GLY A 7 -22.43 -1.52 27.51
CA GLY A 7 -23.63 -0.83 27.99
C GLY A 7 -23.31 0.65 28.17
N LEU A 8 -23.57 1.43 27.13
CA LEU A 8 -23.61 2.89 27.21
C LEU A 8 -25.01 3.34 26.79
N GLU A 9 -25.67 4.02 27.72
CA GLU A 9 -27.00 4.58 27.54
C GLU A 9 -27.03 5.57 26.37
N LYS A 10 -28.03 5.36 25.49
CA LYS A 10 -28.66 6.27 24.54
C LYS A 10 -27.86 7.53 24.13
N LYS A 11 -27.47 7.59 22.84
CA LYS A 11 -27.70 8.76 21.97
C LYS A 11 -27.39 8.49 20.48
N ALA A 12 -28.35 8.89 19.65
CA ALA A 12 -28.36 9.02 18.17
C ALA A 12 -28.22 7.73 17.34
N GLY A 13 -29.28 7.39 16.60
CA GLY A 13 -29.40 6.24 15.69
C GLY A 13 -30.64 5.40 16.01
N ASN A 14 -31.45 5.06 15.00
CA ASN A 14 -32.57 4.12 15.16
C ASN A 14 -32.00 2.70 15.32
N ASN A 15 -31.71 2.30 16.56
CA ASN A 15 -31.23 0.96 16.87
C ASN A 15 -32.25 -0.10 16.45
N VAL A 16 -31.97 -0.83 15.37
CA VAL A 16 -32.74 -2.03 15.01
C VAL A 16 -32.16 -3.21 15.80
N SER A 17 -32.86 -3.63 16.86
CA SER A 17 -32.45 -4.79 17.64
C SER A 17 -32.69 -6.09 16.87
N ARG A 18 -31.64 -6.71 16.33
CA ARG A 18 -31.65 -8.13 15.95
C ARG A 18 -31.10 -8.96 17.12
N GLY A 19 -31.94 -9.23 18.12
CA GLY A 19 -31.55 -10.04 19.28
C GLY A 19 -30.64 -9.32 20.28
N LYS A 20 -29.56 -9.98 20.75
CA LYS A 20 -28.61 -9.47 21.78
C LYS A 20 -27.57 -8.47 21.26
N GLU A 21 -27.56 -8.17 19.97
CA GLU A 21 -26.59 -7.24 19.37
C GLU A 21 -27.19 -5.84 19.21
N ILE A 22 -26.44 -4.83 19.68
CA ILE A 22 -26.72 -3.43 19.38
C ILE A 22 -26.00 -3.13 18.07
N VAL A 23 -26.76 -3.04 16.99
CA VAL A 23 -26.26 -2.55 15.71
C VAL A 23 -26.42 -1.04 15.73
N VAL A 24 -25.30 -0.32 15.72
CA VAL A 24 -25.28 1.14 15.56
C VAL A 24 -25.05 1.42 14.08
N GLU A 25 -26.12 1.81 13.39
CA GLU A 25 -26.09 2.24 12.00
C GLU A 25 -26.21 3.76 11.97
N ASP A 26 -25.30 4.42 11.23
CA ASP A 26 -25.42 5.84 10.92
C ASP A 26 -26.24 5.95 9.63
N ASP A 27 -27.56 6.08 9.79
CA ASP A 27 -28.52 6.13 8.68
C ASP A 27 -28.17 7.25 7.67
N ASP A 28 -27.64 8.38 8.16
CA ASP A 28 -27.23 9.52 7.32
C ASP A 28 -26.00 9.16 6.47
N PHE A 29 -25.01 8.51 7.07
CA PHE A 29 -23.84 8.01 6.34
C PHE A 29 -24.24 6.95 5.32
N VAL A 30 -25.01 5.94 5.75
CA VAL A 30 -25.47 4.83 4.90
C VAL A 30 -26.25 5.36 3.71
N GLY A 31 -27.20 6.27 3.92
CA GLY A 31 -27.97 6.89 2.85
C GLY A 31 -27.09 7.63 1.83
N LYS A 32 -26.07 8.37 2.29
CA LYS A 32 -25.13 9.06 1.39
C LYS A 32 -24.26 8.11 0.57
N VAL A 33 -23.73 7.05 1.19
CA VAL A 33 -22.87 6.09 0.47
C VAL A 33 -23.65 5.13 -0.42
N ALA A 34 -24.87 4.78 -0.04
CA ALA A 34 -25.78 3.95 -0.84
C ALA A 34 -26.20 4.65 -2.13
N GLY A 35 -26.28 5.99 -2.12
CA GLY A 35 -26.54 6.79 -3.32
C GLY A 35 -25.42 6.73 -4.37
N ILE A 36 -24.21 6.28 -4.01
CA ILE A 36 -23.09 6.19 -4.95
C ILE A 36 -23.24 4.93 -5.80
N LYS A 37 -23.44 5.11 -7.10
CA LYS A 37 -23.51 4.00 -8.06
C LYS A 37 -22.12 3.63 -8.53
N TYR A 38 -21.75 2.37 -8.38
CA TYR A 38 -20.50 1.83 -8.91
C TYR A 38 -20.76 0.96 -10.13
N THR A 39 -20.00 1.17 -11.20
CA THR A 39 -19.98 0.28 -12.37
C THR A 39 -18.71 -0.56 -12.36
N LEU A 40 -18.85 -1.87 -12.48
CA LEU A 40 -17.73 -2.80 -12.55
C LEU A 40 -17.46 -3.25 -13.99
N GLU A 41 -16.22 -3.10 -14.44
CA GLU A 41 -15.75 -3.57 -15.75
C GLU A 41 -14.48 -4.41 -15.61
N PHE A 42 -14.22 -5.28 -16.59
CA PHE A 42 -13.01 -6.10 -16.64
C PHE A 42 -12.24 -5.82 -17.93
N ILE A 43 -10.93 -5.66 -17.83
CA ILE A 43 -10.01 -5.57 -18.97
C ILE A 43 -8.90 -6.59 -18.83
N GLU A 44 -8.32 -7.03 -19.94
CA GLU A 44 -7.14 -7.90 -19.90
C GLU A 44 -5.89 -7.16 -19.42
N TYR A 45 -4.99 -7.88 -18.73
CA TYR A 45 -3.67 -7.40 -18.34
C TYR A 45 -2.77 -7.19 -19.56
N ARG A 46 -2.95 -6.05 -20.21
CA ARG A 46 -2.09 -5.50 -21.27
C ARG A 46 -1.91 -4.01 -21.02
N LEU A 47 -0.67 -3.54 -21.10
CA LEU A 47 -0.35 -2.13 -20.83
C LEU A 47 -1.12 -1.21 -21.77
N ASP A 48 -1.21 -1.54 -23.06
CA ASP A 48 -1.99 -0.77 -24.04
C ASP A 48 -3.48 -0.70 -23.67
N SER A 49 -4.06 -1.80 -23.17
CA SER A 49 -5.47 -1.84 -22.75
C SER A 49 -5.71 -0.95 -21.54
N ILE A 50 -4.81 -0.97 -20.55
CA ILE A 50 -4.86 -0.12 -19.35
C ILE A 50 -4.77 1.35 -19.74
N VAL A 51 -3.76 1.70 -20.55
CA VAL A 51 -3.52 3.07 -21.02
C VAL A 51 -4.69 3.57 -21.86
N LYS A 52 -5.21 2.74 -22.78
CA LYS A 52 -6.38 3.09 -23.59
C LYS A 52 -7.60 3.34 -22.70
N LYS A 53 -7.91 2.42 -21.77
CA LYS A 53 -9.07 2.59 -20.88
C LYS A 53 -8.95 3.84 -20.01
N ALA A 54 -7.76 4.14 -19.50
CA ALA A 54 -7.52 5.37 -18.75
C ALA A 54 -7.76 6.63 -19.61
N ALA A 55 -7.27 6.64 -20.85
CA ALA A 55 -7.48 7.75 -21.77
C ALA A 55 -8.97 7.92 -22.15
N ASP A 56 -9.68 6.82 -22.42
CA ASP A 56 -11.11 6.82 -22.73
C ASP A 56 -11.92 7.38 -21.54
N LEU A 57 -11.60 6.96 -20.31
CA LEU A 57 -12.24 7.46 -19.09
C LEU A 57 -12.04 8.97 -18.87
N LEU A 58 -10.91 9.53 -19.29
CA LEU A 58 -10.64 10.98 -19.17
C LEU A 58 -11.35 11.81 -20.24
N GLN A 59 -11.86 11.18 -21.30
CA GLN A 59 -12.64 11.83 -22.35
C GLN A 59 -14.16 11.82 -22.04
N ASP A 60 -14.61 10.93 -21.17
CA ASP A 60 -16.00 10.87 -20.70
C ASP A 60 -16.38 12.17 -19.99
N VAL A 61 -17.48 12.81 -20.45
CA VAL A 61 -17.97 14.06 -19.87
C VAL A 61 -18.32 13.85 -18.39
N GLY A 62 -17.55 14.48 -17.50
CA GLY A 62 -17.78 14.45 -16.05
C GLY A 62 -16.75 13.65 -15.25
N LEU A 63 -16.00 12.75 -15.89
CA LEU A 63 -14.86 12.07 -15.26
C LEU A 63 -13.60 12.90 -15.49
N LYS A 64 -12.92 13.25 -14.40
CA LYS A 64 -11.72 14.12 -14.46
C LYS A 64 -10.51 13.49 -13.83
N ARG A 65 -10.69 12.47 -13.00
CA ARG A 65 -9.62 11.91 -12.17
C ARG A 65 -9.65 10.39 -12.15
N VAL A 66 -8.59 9.76 -12.65
CA VAL A 66 -8.43 8.31 -12.69
C VAL A 66 -7.31 7.88 -11.75
N LEU A 67 -7.60 6.89 -10.91
CA LEU A 67 -6.61 6.21 -10.07
C LEU A 67 -6.24 4.88 -10.73
N ILE A 68 -4.95 4.61 -10.92
CA ILE A 68 -4.45 3.35 -11.46
C ILE A 68 -3.54 2.69 -10.43
N ILE A 69 -3.92 1.52 -9.92
CA ILE A 69 -3.13 0.78 -8.93
C ILE A 69 -2.79 -0.60 -9.48
N LEU A 70 -1.51 -0.83 -9.77
CA LEU A 70 -1.02 -2.12 -10.26
C LEU A 70 -0.07 -2.72 -9.24
N ASP A 71 -0.25 -4.00 -8.91
CA ASP A 71 0.64 -4.73 -7.99
C ASP A 71 1.94 -5.20 -8.68
N ASN A 72 2.46 -4.37 -9.59
CA ASN A 72 3.74 -4.50 -10.30
C ASN A 72 4.29 -3.09 -10.61
N ILE A 73 5.44 -2.75 -10.01
CA ILE A 73 6.06 -1.42 -10.16
C ILE A 73 6.49 -1.12 -11.60
N ASN A 74 7.02 -2.10 -12.34
CA ASN A 74 7.46 -1.91 -13.72
C ASN A 74 6.26 -1.62 -14.64
N ALA A 75 5.15 -2.33 -14.44
CA ALA A 75 3.91 -2.07 -15.17
C ALA A 75 3.35 -0.68 -14.85
N ALA A 76 3.33 -0.30 -13.57
CA ALA A 76 2.91 1.03 -13.14
C ALA A 76 3.77 2.13 -13.78
N MET A 77 5.10 1.97 -13.80
CA MET A 77 6.02 2.93 -14.39
C MET A 77 5.90 3.01 -15.91
N GLN A 78 5.67 1.89 -16.60
CA GLN A 78 5.42 1.89 -18.05
C GLN A 78 4.08 2.58 -18.40
N VAL A 79 3.01 2.28 -17.67
CA VAL A 79 1.71 2.97 -17.83
C VAL A 79 1.86 4.47 -17.58
N TYR A 80 2.59 4.86 -16.53
CA TYR A 80 2.91 6.26 -16.24
C TYR A 80 3.60 6.94 -17.43
N ARG A 81 4.65 6.33 -17.98
CA ARG A 81 5.39 6.86 -19.14
C ARG A 81 4.48 7.02 -20.36
N MET A 82 3.74 5.97 -20.72
CA MET A 82 2.85 5.97 -21.89
C MET A 82 1.73 7.03 -21.79
N LEU A 83 1.15 7.23 -20.61
CA LEU A 83 0.14 8.28 -20.41
C LEU A 83 0.77 9.68 -20.38
N ARG A 84 1.95 9.83 -19.79
CA ARG A 84 2.69 11.10 -19.81
C ARG A 84 3.05 11.53 -21.23
N GLU A 85 3.49 10.59 -22.07
CA GLU A 85 3.79 10.82 -23.49
C GLU A 85 2.56 11.26 -24.30
N ARG A 86 1.36 10.84 -23.88
CA ARG A 86 0.08 11.30 -24.45
C ARG A 86 -0.34 12.70 -23.97
N GLY A 87 0.43 13.33 -23.09
CA GLY A 87 0.20 14.71 -22.63
C GLY A 87 -0.70 14.84 -21.41
N PHE A 88 -1.08 13.75 -20.74
CA PHE A 88 -1.89 13.81 -19.52
C PHE A 88 -1.08 14.36 -18.34
N ASN A 89 -1.73 15.14 -17.47
CA ASN A 89 -1.13 15.57 -16.21
C ASN A 89 -1.21 14.44 -15.19
N ILE A 90 -0.08 13.75 -15.00
CA ILE A 90 -0.02 12.47 -14.32
C ILE A 90 1.01 12.46 -13.18
N GLY A 91 0.62 11.90 -12.04
CA GLY A 91 1.51 11.60 -10.91
C GLY A 91 1.77 10.11 -10.80
N VAL A 92 2.91 9.73 -10.21
CA VAL A 92 3.22 8.33 -9.90
C VAL A 92 3.78 8.18 -8.50
N ILE A 93 3.28 7.20 -7.74
CA ILE A 93 3.69 6.96 -6.35
C ILE A 93 3.88 5.46 -6.09
N HIS A 94 5.01 5.12 -5.46
CA HIS A 94 5.38 3.74 -5.12
C HIS A 94 6.34 3.73 -3.92
N SER A 95 6.74 2.54 -3.46
CA SER A 95 7.63 2.34 -2.31
C SER A 95 9.05 2.93 -2.50
N MET A 96 9.53 2.99 -3.74
CA MET A 96 10.86 3.54 -4.08
C MET A 96 10.89 5.06 -4.40
N ARG A 97 9.88 5.83 -3.97
CA ARG A 97 9.93 7.31 -4.03
C ARG A 97 10.52 7.87 -2.75
N THR A 98 11.39 8.87 -2.85
CA THR A 98 11.94 9.55 -1.68
C THR A 98 10.83 10.27 -0.90
N ARG A 99 11.09 10.59 0.37
CA ARG A 99 10.11 11.36 1.16
C ARG A 99 9.82 12.72 0.51
N ARG A 100 10.84 13.39 -0.03
CA ARG A 100 10.71 14.66 -0.76
C ARG A 100 9.81 14.51 -1.98
N GLU A 101 10.07 13.54 -2.85
CA GLU A 101 9.25 13.27 -4.04
C GLU A 101 7.79 12.96 -3.66
N ARG A 102 7.58 12.14 -2.62
CA ARG A 102 6.22 11.84 -2.11
C ARG A 102 5.50 13.09 -1.66
N LEU A 103 6.16 13.97 -0.91
CA LEU A 103 5.58 15.25 -0.48
C LEU A 103 5.21 16.12 -1.67
N GLU A 104 6.06 16.20 -2.70
CA GLU A 104 5.77 16.94 -3.93
C GLU A 104 4.56 16.38 -4.67
N ILE A 105 4.46 15.05 -4.80
CA ILE A 105 3.29 14.37 -5.40
C ILE A 105 2.04 14.68 -4.58
N ILE A 106 2.11 14.55 -3.25
CA ILE A 106 0.99 14.80 -2.34
C ILE A 106 0.50 16.25 -2.48
N ASN A 107 1.41 17.21 -2.46
CA ASN A 107 1.11 18.63 -2.60
C ASN A 107 0.47 18.98 -3.95
N ASN A 108 0.74 18.18 -4.99
CA ASN A 108 0.16 18.37 -6.33
C ASN A 108 -0.97 17.41 -6.65
N LEU A 109 -1.42 16.56 -5.72
CA LEU A 109 -2.42 15.50 -5.95
C LEU A 109 -3.65 16.00 -6.72
N ARG A 110 -4.21 17.13 -6.30
CA ARG A 110 -5.42 17.72 -6.88
C ARG A 110 -5.25 18.21 -8.32
N LYS A 111 -4.01 18.43 -8.77
CA LYS A 111 -3.71 18.86 -10.14
C LYS A 111 -3.68 17.68 -11.11
N TYR A 112 -3.34 16.48 -10.64
CA TYR A 112 -3.24 15.31 -11.50
C TYR A 112 -4.62 14.82 -11.96
N GLU A 113 -4.73 14.60 -13.26
CA GLU A 113 -5.81 13.90 -13.94
C GLU A 113 -5.68 12.39 -13.71
N VAL A 114 -4.45 11.88 -13.64
CA VAL A 114 -4.18 10.47 -13.38
C VAL A 114 -3.18 10.33 -12.24
N LEU A 115 -3.48 9.47 -11.27
CA LEU A 115 -2.49 9.00 -10.30
C LEU A 115 -2.23 7.53 -10.54
N VAL A 116 -0.97 7.17 -10.84
CA VAL A 116 -0.54 5.78 -11.00
C VAL A 116 0.24 5.36 -9.76
N GLY A 117 0.10 4.11 -9.34
CA GLY A 117 1.02 3.57 -8.35
C GLY A 117 0.81 2.11 -8.05
N THR A 118 1.40 1.70 -6.93
CA THR A 118 1.28 0.35 -6.37
C THR A 118 0.47 0.40 -5.08
N SER A 119 0.27 -0.75 -4.43
CA SER A 119 -0.37 -0.87 -3.10
C SER A 119 0.17 0.09 -2.03
N ALA A 120 1.36 0.66 -2.22
CA ALA A 120 1.92 1.72 -1.37
C ALA A 120 1.05 3.00 -1.28
N ILE A 121 0.04 3.18 -2.16
CA ILE A 121 -0.91 4.32 -2.13
C ILE A 121 -1.89 4.23 -0.94
N GLU A 122 -2.16 3.02 -0.43
CA GLU A 122 -3.36 2.74 0.37
C GLU A 122 -3.44 3.55 1.69
N ALA A 123 -2.29 3.96 2.23
CA ALA A 123 -2.19 4.84 3.41
C ALA A 123 -1.62 6.22 3.06
N GLY A 124 -2.32 7.29 3.45
CA GLY A 124 -1.78 8.66 3.46
C GLY A 124 -2.13 9.57 2.27
N VAL A 125 -2.86 9.08 1.26
CA VAL A 125 -3.32 9.91 0.13
C VAL A 125 -4.77 10.36 0.34
N ASP A 126 -4.98 11.63 0.66
CA ASP A 126 -6.33 12.23 0.76
C ASP A 126 -6.76 12.86 -0.58
N ALA A 127 -7.25 12.01 -1.48
CA ALA A 127 -7.80 12.42 -2.77
C ALA A 127 -9.04 11.59 -3.12
N SER A 128 -10.02 12.24 -3.75
CA SER A 128 -11.18 11.60 -4.38
C SER A 128 -10.95 11.48 -5.89
N PHE A 129 -11.15 10.28 -6.43
CA PHE A 129 -11.10 9.99 -7.86
C PHE A 129 -12.49 9.63 -8.37
N ASP A 130 -12.68 9.64 -9.68
CA ASP A 130 -13.96 9.28 -10.33
C ASP A 130 -13.92 7.85 -10.88
N ALA A 131 -12.72 7.35 -11.19
CA ALA A 131 -12.51 5.96 -11.63
C ALA A 131 -11.27 5.32 -11.00
N LEU A 132 -11.31 4.00 -10.88
CA LEU A 132 -10.22 3.14 -10.45
C LEU A 132 -9.93 2.07 -11.51
N ILE A 133 -8.67 1.92 -11.90
CA ILE A 133 -8.17 0.77 -12.66
C ILE A 133 -7.21 0.00 -11.74
N THR A 134 -7.51 -1.26 -11.40
CA THR A 134 -6.69 -2.00 -10.42
C THR A 134 -6.56 -3.49 -10.70
N THR A 135 -5.45 -4.09 -10.27
CA THR A 135 -5.31 -5.55 -10.16
C THR A 135 -6.05 -6.06 -8.91
N PRO A 136 -6.97 -7.04 -9.02
CA PRO A 136 -7.70 -7.63 -7.89
C PRO A 136 -6.88 -8.76 -7.22
N THR A 137 -5.81 -8.40 -6.50
CA THR A 137 -4.93 -9.35 -5.81
C THR A 137 -5.42 -9.70 -4.41
N ASP A 138 -6.01 -8.74 -3.71
CA ASP A 138 -6.56 -8.90 -2.36
C ASP A 138 -7.90 -8.14 -2.24
N ALA A 139 -8.86 -8.75 -1.54
CA ALA A 139 -10.21 -8.20 -1.41
C ALA A 139 -10.24 -6.96 -0.51
N LEU A 140 -9.49 -6.99 0.59
CA LEU A 140 -9.41 -5.86 1.52
C LEU A 140 -8.75 -4.67 0.83
N ALA A 141 -7.65 -4.89 0.11
CA ALA A 141 -7.00 -3.89 -0.71
C ALA A 141 -7.97 -3.33 -1.77
N LEU A 142 -8.70 -4.18 -2.50
CA LEU A 142 -9.68 -3.73 -3.49
C LEU A 142 -10.76 -2.84 -2.86
N ILE A 143 -11.34 -3.23 -1.72
CA ILE A 143 -12.34 -2.42 -0.99
C ILE A 143 -11.74 -1.06 -0.60
N GLN A 144 -10.52 -1.04 -0.04
CA GLN A 144 -9.84 0.19 0.36
C GLN A 144 -9.54 1.12 -0.82
N ARG A 145 -9.09 0.55 -1.95
CA ARG A 145 -8.83 1.27 -3.20
C ARG A 145 -10.12 1.86 -3.76
N THR A 146 -11.20 1.09 -3.80
CA THR A 146 -12.53 1.56 -4.24
C THR A 146 -13.08 2.66 -3.32
N GLY A 147 -12.75 2.63 -2.03
CA GLY A 147 -13.03 3.73 -1.09
C GLY A 147 -12.37 5.09 -1.44
N ARG A 148 -11.46 5.13 -2.42
CA ARG A 148 -10.87 6.37 -2.97
C ARG A 148 -11.64 6.91 -4.18
N VAL A 149 -12.54 6.11 -4.76
CA VAL A 149 -13.44 6.51 -5.84
C VAL A 149 -14.70 7.10 -5.23
N CYS A 150 -15.12 8.30 -5.63
CA CYS A 150 -16.25 9.02 -5.03
C CYS A 150 -16.10 9.23 -3.51
N ARG A 151 -14.89 9.52 -3.03
CA ARG A 151 -14.56 9.67 -1.60
C ARG A 151 -15.37 10.80 -0.94
N ASP A 152 -15.63 11.89 -1.66
CA ASP A 152 -16.49 12.97 -1.17
C ASP A 152 -17.97 12.58 -1.27
N ILE A 153 -18.52 12.08 -0.17
CA ILE A 153 -19.90 11.59 -0.07
C ILE A 153 -20.97 12.69 -0.15
N ASN A 154 -20.56 13.98 -0.14
CA ASN A 154 -21.50 15.09 -0.25
C ASN A 154 -21.69 15.55 -1.70
N LYS A 155 -20.99 14.93 -2.65
CA LYS A 155 -21.08 15.24 -4.08
C LYS A 155 -21.65 14.03 -4.82
N GLU A 156 -22.62 14.28 -5.71
CA GLU A 156 -23.07 13.26 -6.64
C GLU A 156 -21.91 12.74 -7.48
N CYS A 157 -21.77 11.41 -7.53
CA CYS A 157 -20.66 10.75 -8.17
C CYS A 157 -21.08 9.34 -8.60
N GLU A 158 -20.73 8.98 -9.83
CA GLU A 158 -20.83 7.62 -10.34
C GLU A 158 -19.41 7.06 -10.45
N GLY A 159 -19.11 6.07 -9.62
CA GLY A 159 -17.77 5.50 -9.51
C GLY A 159 -17.54 4.40 -10.54
N LYS A 160 -16.47 4.50 -11.34
CA LYS A 160 -16.10 3.41 -12.25
C LYS A 160 -14.98 2.57 -11.66
N VAL A 161 -15.18 1.26 -11.56
CA VAL A 161 -14.15 0.30 -11.11
C VAL A 161 -13.83 -0.65 -12.25
N ILE A 162 -12.58 -0.61 -12.71
CA ILE A 162 -12.06 -1.40 -13.81
C ILE A 162 -11.05 -2.38 -13.21
N LEU A 163 -11.34 -3.67 -13.32
CA LEU A 163 -10.45 -4.72 -12.85
C LEU A 163 -9.57 -5.22 -13.98
N VAL A 164 -8.27 -5.19 -13.76
CA VAL A 164 -7.27 -5.72 -14.69
C VAL A 164 -7.12 -7.22 -14.43
N ASP A 165 -7.80 -8.02 -15.23
CA ASP A 165 -7.83 -9.48 -15.12
C ASP A 165 -6.64 -10.14 -15.84
N SER A 166 -6.39 -11.42 -15.59
CA SER A 166 -5.30 -12.23 -16.17
C SER A 166 -3.89 -11.77 -15.79
N PHE A 167 -3.77 -10.95 -14.74
CA PHE A 167 -2.49 -10.75 -14.06
C PHE A 167 -2.19 -11.99 -13.19
N GLU A 168 -0.95 -12.47 -13.23
CA GLU A 168 -0.53 -13.74 -12.62
C GLU A 168 -0.84 -13.83 -11.11
N LYS A 169 -0.82 -12.69 -10.40
CA LYS A 169 -1.06 -12.60 -8.95
C LYS A 169 -2.52 -12.32 -8.58
N ASN A 170 -3.42 -12.21 -9.56
CA ASN A 170 -4.83 -11.97 -9.26
C ASN A 170 -5.41 -13.12 -8.42
N ASN A 171 -6.23 -12.77 -7.44
CA ASN A 171 -6.98 -13.77 -6.69
C ASN A 171 -8.13 -14.27 -7.57
N ARG A 172 -7.98 -15.49 -8.13
CA ARG A 172 -8.97 -16.08 -9.04
C ARG A 172 -10.36 -16.22 -8.41
N ASN A 173 -10.43 -16.61 -7.13
CA ASN A 173 -11.71 -16.70 -6.43
C ASN A 173 -12.41 -15.34 -6.34
N LEU A 174 -11.65 -14.26 -6.06
CA LEU A 174 -12.17 -12.89 -6.03
C LEU A 174 -12.68 -12.47 -7.40
N VAL A 175 -11.90 -12.70 -8.46
CA VAL A 175 -12.30 -12.39 -9.84
C VAL A 175 -13.58 -13.13 -10.22
N ASP A 176 -13.64 -14.45 -9.98
CA ASP A 176 -14.80 -15.29 -10.33
C ASP A 176 -16.04 -14.93 -9.51
N TYR A 177 -15.86 -14.51 -8.26
CA TYR A 177 -16.95 -13.97 -7.44
C TYR A 177 -17.50 -12.67 -8.05
N LEU A 178 -16.63 -11.71 -8.36
CA LEU A 178 -17.02 -10.41 -8.89
C LEU A 178 -17.59 -10.49 -10.32
N ARG A 179 -17.21 -11.50 -11.11
CA ARG A 179 -17.84 -11.78 -12.41
C ARG A 179 -19.28 -12.28 -12.26
N ARG A 180 -19.58 -13.03 -11.19
CA ARG A 180 -20.94 -13.50 -10.88
C ARG A 180 -21.78 -12.45 -10.16
N ASN A 181 -21.13 -11.57 -9.40
CA ASN A 181 -21.73 -10.57 -8.53
C ASN A 181 -21.16 -9.19 -8.86
N ASN A 182 -21.83 -8.44 -9.73
CA ASN A 182 -21.35 -7.12 -10.18
C ASN A 182 -21.92 -5.94 -9.37
N ASN A 183 -22.94 -6.17 -8.54
CA ASN A 183 -23.57 -5.13 -7.72
C ASN A 183 -23.07 -5.21 -6.27
N ILE A 184 -21.88 -4.67 -6.02
CA ILE A 184 -21.23 -4.69 -4.69
C ILE A 184 -21.36 -3.32 -4.00
N CYS A 185 -21.80 -3.32 -2.75
CA CYS A 185 -21.73 -2.17 -1.86
C CYS A 185 -20.34 -2.04 -1.26
N TRP A 186 -19.42 -1.43 -2.02
CA TRP A 186 -18.01 -1.26 -1.64
C TRP A 186 -17.76 -0.49 -0.34
N ARG A 187 -18.77 0.20 0.21
CA ARG A 187 -18.67 1.04 1.41
C ARG A 187 -19.58 0.64 2.56
N VAL A 188 -20.39 -0.40 2.37
CA VAL A 188 -21.33 -0.87 3.38
C VAL A 188 -21.06 -2.36 3.63
N PRO A 189 -20.88 -2.80 4.90
CA PRO A 189 -20.53 -4.18 5.18
C PRO A 189 -21.66 -5.16 4.86
N PHE A 190 -22.92 -4.73 4.97
CA PHE A 190 -24.11 -5.54 4.78
C PHE A 190 -24.82 -5.27 3.45
N ASP A 191 -25.67 -6.21 3.05
CA ASP A 191 -26.50 -6.09 1.84
C ASP A 191 -27.52 -4.96 1.98
N LEU A 192 -27.69 -4.19 0.91
CA LEU A 192 -28.58 -3.02 0.89
C LEU A 192 -29.18 -2.83 -0.50
N ASP A 193 -30.50 -2.69 -0.63
CA ASP A 193 -31.17 -2.42 -1.92
C ASP A 193 -30.74 -3.33 -3.09
N GLY A 194 -30.47 -4.61 -2.80
CA GLY A 194 -30.03 -5.59 -3.80
C GLY A 194 -28.56 -5.52 -4.20
N CYS A 195 -27.76 -4.65 -3.57
CA CYS A 195 -26.30 -4.76 -3.59
C CYS A 195 -25.84 -5.76 -2.52
N ILE A 196 -24.70 -6.39 -2.77
CA ILE A 196 -24.04 -7.28 -1.82
C ILE A 196 -23.04 -6.49 -1.00
N GLY A 197 -23.15 -6.56 0.33
CA GLY A 197 -22.23 -5.89 1.25
C GLY A 197 -20.81 -6.41 1.14
N TYR A 198 -19.82 -5.56 1.41
CA TYR A 198 -18.42 -5.99 1.32
C TYR A 198 -18.04 -7.07 2.35
N GLU A 199 -18.83 -7.30 3.40
CA GLU A 199 -18.59 -8.39 4.35
C GLU A 199 -18.71 -9.76 3.66
N GLU A 200 -19.68 -9.95 2.77
CA GLU A 200 -19.86 -11.19 2.02
C GLU A 200 -18.69 -11.42 1.03
N LEU A 201 -18.22 -10.35 0.37
CA LEU A 201 -17.00 -10.39 -0.44
C LEU A 201 -15.78 -10.85 0.39
N MET A 202 -15.71 -10.42 1.65
CA MET A 202 -14.65 -10.81 2.57
C MET A 202 -14.86 -12.24 3.10
N ARG A 203 -16.08 -12.67 3.39
CA ARG A 203 -16.38 -14.01 3.92
C ARG A 203 -15.91 -15.11 2.97
N ASP A 204 -16.24 -15.02 1.69
CA ASP A 204 -15.88 -16.05 0.71
C ASP A 204 -14.36 -16.23 0.52
N ILE A 205 -13.56 -15.22 0.88
CA ILE A 205 -12.11 -15.20 0.70
C ILE A 205 -11.39 -15.49 2.03
N PHE A 206 -11.88 -14.97 3.15
CA PHE A 206 -11.28 -15.13 4.47
C PHE A 206 -11.70 -16.42 5.19
N ILE A 207 -12.89 -16.99 4.90
CA ILE A 207 -13.31 -18.27 5.51
C ILE A 207 -12.38 -19.40 5.04
N LYS A 208 -11.96 -19.40 3.76
CA LYS A 208 -10.95 -20.35 3.26
C LYS A 208 -9.59 -20.21 3.95
N SER A 209 -9.19 -18.99 4.36
CA SER A 209 -7.94 -18.80 5.11
C SER A 209 -8.05 -19.16 6.59
N ASN A 210 -9.23 -19.01 7.20
CA ASN A 210 -9.45 -19.33 8.61
C ASN A 210 -9.63 -20.83 8.88
N GLU A 211 -10.08 -21.61 7.89
CA GLU A 211 -10.05 -23.08 7.97
C GLU A 211 -8.62 -23.65 8.07
N LEU A 212 -7.60 -22.86 7.69
CA LEU A 212 -6.18 -23.23 7.81
C LEU A 212 -5.56 -22.88 9.17
N LEU A 213 -6.23 -22.10 10.01
CA LEU A 213 -5.72 -21.73 11.33
C LEU A 213 -6.21 -22.74 12.37
N ASP A 214 -5.27 -23.44 13.01
CA ASP A 214 -5.57 -24.38 14.09
C ASP A 214 -6.45 -23.70 15.16
N LYS A 215 -7.43 -24.45 15.68
CA LYS A 215 -8.41 -23.93 16.64
C LYS A 215 -7.73 -23.37 17.89
N LYS A 216 -6.63 -24.00 18.30
CA LYS A 216 -5.77 -23.54 19.40
C LYS A 216 -5.16 -22.16 19.10
N TYR A 217 -4.68 -21.97 17.88
CA TYR A 217 -4.11 -20.70 17.42
C TYR A 217 -5.15 -19.57 17.40
N GLN A 218 -6.37 -19.87 16.94
CA GLN A 218 -7.49 -18.91 16.99
C GLN A 218 -7.84 -18.49 18.43
N GLU A 219 -7.85 -19.43 19.37
CA GLU A 219 -8.11 -19.14 20.79
C GLU A 219 -7.00 -18.30 21.42
N GLN A 220 -5.73 -18.57 21.08
CA GLN A 220 -4.60 -17.76 21.54
C GLN A 220 -4.66 -16.33 20.97
N LEU A 221 -4.96 -16.16 19.67
CA LEU A 221 -5.15 -14.83 19.07
C LEU A 221 -6.30 -14.06 19.73
N ARG A 222 -7.45 -14.71 19.97
CA ARG A 222 -8.57 -14.09 20.69
C ARG A 222 -8.19 -13.66 22.10
N SER A 223 -7.39 -14.49 22.80
CA SER A 223 -6.86 -14.14 24.13
C SER A 223 -6.03 -12.86 24.07
N ILE A 224 -5.17 -12.71 23.05
CA ILE A 224 -4.34 -11.52 22.84
C ILE A 224 -5.20 -10.27 22.60
N PHE A 225 -6.25 -10.36 21.77
CA PHE A 225 -7.15 -9.24 21.48
C PHE A 225 -7.99 -8.77 22.68
N ASN A 226 -8.11 -9.58 23.75
CA ASN A 226 -8.83 -9.18 24.96
C ASN A 226 -8.05 -8.21 25.85
N PHE A 227 -6.77 -8.00 25.58
CA PHE A 227 -5.95 -7.04 26.33
C PHE A 227 -6.00 -5.66 25.67
N VAL A 228 -6.37 -4.64 26.44
CA VAL A 228 -6.33 -3.23 26.02
C VAL A 228 -4.90 -2.78 25.67
N PHE A 229 -3.91 -3.39 26.30
CA PHE A 229 -2.50 -3.19 26.02
C PHE A 229 -1.79 -4.55 26.02
N ILE A 230 -1.07 -4.85 24.95
CA ILE A 230 -0.30 -6.09 24.81
C ILE A 230 1.19 -5.74 24.92
N PRO A 231 1.85 -6.06 26.04
CA PRO A 231 3.29 -5.89 26.18
C PRO A 231 4.07 -6.61 25.06
N ARG A 232 5.13 -5.96 24.53
CA ARG A 232 5.95 -6.49 23.44
C ARG A 232 6.51 -7.88 23.73
N ASN A 233 6.92 -8.15 24.96
CA ASN A 233 7.44 -9.46 25.37
C ASN A 233 6.40 -10.58 25.30
N ILE A 234 5.14 -10.30 25.63
CA ILE A 234 4.03 -11.27 25.50
C ILE A 234 3.76 -11.55 24.02
N LEU A 235 3.73 -10.49 23.22
CA LEU A 235 3.54 -10.59 21.79
C LEU A 235 4.68 -11.38 21.10
N ASN A 236 5.93 -11.09 21.46
CA ASN A 236 7.10 -11.82 20.97
C ASN A 236 7.06 -13.30 21.38
N ALA A 237 6.79 -13.60 22.65
CA ALA A 237 6.70 -14.98 23.14
C ALA A 237 5.60 -15.78 22.43
N PHE A 238 4.46 -15.14 22.15
CA PHE A 238 3.40 -15.76 21.36
C PHE A 238 3.86 -16.10 19.94
N PHE A 239 4.46 -15.14 19.23
CA PHE A 239 4.94 -15.39 17.87
C PHE A 239 6.02 -16.47 17.83
N GLU A 240 7.00 -16.41 18.74
CA GLU A 240 8.06 -17.41 18.85
C GLU A 240 7.49 -18.82 19.11
N SER A 241 6.44 -18.94 19.94
CA SER A 241 5.80 -20.23 20.23
C SER A 241 5.12 -20.88 19.03
N GLU A 242 4.77 -20.06 18.03
CA GLU A 242 4.11 -20.48 16.79
C GLU A 242 5.09 -20.49 15.62
N ASN A 243 6.40 -20.40 15.90
CA ASN A 243 7.48 -20.34 14.92
C ASN A 243 7.37 -19.15 13.95
N PHE A 244 6.65 -18.10 14.38
CA PHE A 244 6.57 -16.81 13.71
C PHE A 244 7.53 -15.81 14.37
N SER A 245 7.90 -14.78 13.63
CA SER A 245 8.70 -13.69 14.17
C SER A 245 8.11 -12.36 13.72
N LEU A 246 8.07 -11.39 14.64
CA LEU A 246 7.80 -9.98 14.30
C LEU A 246 8.98 -9.32 13.58
N VAL A 247 10.10 -10.03 13.43
CA VAL A 247 11.22 -9.60 12.62
C VAL A 247 10.73 -9.53 11.17
N ARG A 248 10.25 -8.35 10.79
CA ARG A 248 10.21 -7.94 9.39
C ARG A 248 11.61 -8.14 8.82
N GLU A 249 11.71 -8.52 7.56
CA GLU A 249 12.98 -8.36 6.84
C GLU A 249 13.57 -6.98 7.20
N PRO A 250 14.87 -6.92 7.52
CA PRO A 250 15.49 -5.67 7.97
C PRO A 250 15.24 -4.60 6.90
N ILE A 251 14.54 -3.55 7.33
CA ILE A 251 14.28 -2.39 6.48
C ILE A 251 15.52 -1.52 6.54
N VAL A 252 15.99 -1.08 5.39
CA VAL A 252 17.14 -0.20 5.28
C VAL A 252 16.75 1.11 4.62
N GLU A 253 17.46 2.15 5.01
CA GLU A 253 17.30 3.48 4.43
C GLU A 253 18.14 3.55 3.15
N VAL A 254 17.57 4.10 2.08
CA VAL A 254 18.16 4.11 0.74
C VAL A 254 18.21 5.54 0.23
N TYR A 255 19.43 6.10 0.18
CA TYR A 255 19.70 7.46 -0.28
C TYR A 255 19.95 7.49 -1.79
N THR A 256 19.41 8.50 -2.47
CA THR A 256 19.30 8.49 -3.95
C THR A 256 20.16 9.50 -4.69
N LYS A 257 20.97 10.32 -3.99
CA LYS A 257 21.75 11.41 -4.59
C LYS A 257 23.25 11.10 -4.72
N GLY A 258 23.67 9.85 -4.55
CA GLY A 258 25.06 9.45 -4.69
C GLY A 258 25.95 9.70 -3.46
N LEU A 259 27.11 9.05 -3.46
CA LEU A 259 28.02 8.97 -2.31
C LEU A 259 28.67 10.31 -1.96
N SER A 260 29.13 11.07 -2.96
CA SER A 260 29.75 12.39 -2.73
C SER A 260 28.79 13.36 -2.05
N ASN A 261 27.52 13.34 -2.46
CA ASN A 261 26.47 14.15 -1.83
C ASN A 261 26.17 13.64 -0.42
N PHE A 262 26.04 12.33 -0.21
CA PHE A 262 25.78 11.78 1.12
C PHE A 262 26.75 12.27 2.21
N ILE A 263 28.05 12.37 1.90
CA ILE A 263 29.08 12.81 2.85
C ILE A 263 28.93 14.30 3.19
N SER A 264 28.60 15.12 2.19
CA SER A 264 28.59 16.58 2.30
C SER A 264 27.23 17.18 2.68
N ASP A 265 26.15 16.42 2.54
CA ASP A 265 24.79 16.91 2.75
C ASP A 265 24.38 16.97 4.23
N THR A 266 23.30 17.70 4.49
CA THR A 266 22.69 17.80 5.82
C THR A 266 21.97 16.51 6.19
N TYR A 267 21.86 16.22 7.49
CA TYR A 267 21.09 15.07 7.98
C TYR A 267 19.63 15.10 7.47
N GLU A 268 19.01 16.28 7.46
CA GLU A 268 17.64 16.46 7.00
C GLU A 268 17.49 16.08 5.51
N ASN A 269 18.37 16.57 4.64
CA ASN A 269 18.33 16.22 3.22
C ASN A 269 18.60 14.73 3.00
N VAL A 270 19.54 14.12 3.74
CA VAL A 270 19.75 12.67 3.69
C VAL A 270 18.46 11.91 3.95
N ILE A 271 17.66 12.30 4.95
CA ILE A 271 16.37 11.65 5.23
C ILE A 271 15.31 11.98 4.17
N LEU A 272 15.22 13.23 3.73
CA LEU A 272 14.23 13.67 2.74
C LEU A 272 14.44 13.02 1.37
N ASP A 273 15.69 12.87 0.95
CA ASP A 273 16.09 12.29 -0.34
C ASP A 273 16.37 10.79 -0.27
N SER A 274 15.90 10.15 0.82
CA SER A 274 15.89 8.71 0.99
C SER A 274 14.49 8.11 1.01
N PHE A 275 14.42 6.80 0.80
CA PHE A 275 13.25 5.96 1.05
C PHE A 275 13.64 4.69 1.80
N THR A 276 12.66 4.03 2.40
CA THR A 276 12.87 2.75 3.09
C THR A 276 12.54 1.58 2.17
N SER A 277 13.39 0.55 2.18
CA SER A 277 13.18 -0.68 1.42
C SER A 277 13.54 -1.91 2.25
N ASP A 278 12.87 -3.02 2.01
CA ASP A 278 13.36 -4.33 2.40
C ASP A 278 14.53 -4.78 1.49
N LEU A 279 15.21 -5.85 1.91
CA LEU A 279 16.37 -6.39 1.20
C LEU A 279 16.00 -7.03 -0.15
N GLY A 280 14.85 -7.71 -0.24
CA GLY A 280 14.42 -8.34 -1.49
C GLY A 280 14.17 -7.33 -2.61
N ASN A 281 13.57 -6.19 -2.29
CA ASN A 281 13.37 -5.09 -3.22
C ASN A 281 14.69 -4.38 -3.56
N LEU A 282 15.63 -4.29 -2.62
CA LEU A 282 16.97 -3.76 -2.90
C LEU A 282 17.73 -4.56 -3.93
N GLN A 283 17.63 -5.90 -3.92
CA GLN A 283 18.29 -6.74 -4.92
C GLN A 283 17.93 -6.36 -6.35
N ARG A 284 16.68 -5.91 -6.58
CA ARG A 284 16.20 -5.48 -7.91
C ARG A 284 16.89 -4.23 -8.42
N ILE A 285 17.38 -3.39 -7.51
CA ILE A 285 18.07 -2.14 -7.80
C ILE A 285 19.55 -2.20 -7.37
N SER A 286 20.09 -3.40 -7.12
CA SER A 286 21.48 -3.64 -6.70
C SER A 286 22.50 -2.95 -7.62
N LYS A 287 22.22 -2.99 -8.94
CA LYS A 287 23.03 -2.30 -9.94
C LYS A 287 23.14 -0.79 -9.73
N CYS A 288 22.18 -0.16 -9.06
CA CYS A 288 22.23 1.27 -8.73
C CYS A 288 23.08 1.59 -7.50
N VAL A 289 23.42 0.60 -6.68
CA VAL A 289 24.22 0.82 -5.47
C VAL A 289 25.59 1.37 -5.87
N GLU A 290 25.96 2.47 -5.23
CA GLU A 290 27.28 3.12 -5.34
C GLU A 290 28.12 2.84 -4.09
N GLY A 291 27.49 2.77 -2.92
CA GLY A 291 28.18 2.54 -1.66
C GLY A 291 27.25 2.34 -0.49
N LEU A 292 27.85 2.20 0.68
CA LEU A 292 27.17 2.09 1.96
C LEU A 292 27.71 3.20 2.87
N GLY A 293 26.83 3.86 3.61
CA GLY A 293 27.18 4.91 4.55
C GLY A 293 26.61 4.67 5.93
N TYR A 294 27.04 5.43 6.92
CA TYR A 294 26.44 5.44 8.24
C TYR A 294 26.49 6.85 8.83
N ILE A 295 25.63 7.07 9.82
CA ILE A 295 25.51 8.34 10.52
C ILE A 295 26.09 8.17 11.92
N LYS A 296 26.96 9.09 12.32
CA LYS A 296 27.66 9.07 13.61
C LYS A 296 27.43 10.39 14.32
N ILE A 297 27.14 10.34 15.62
CA ILE A 297 27.00 11.53 16.44
C ILE A 297 28.24 11.65 17.32
N LYS A 298 28.95 12.79 17.25
CA LYS A 298 30.15 13.05 18.05
C LYS A 298 30.13 14.50 18.54
N HIS A 299 30.15 14.71 19.86
CA HIS A 299 30.14 16.05 20.48
C HIS A 299 29.05 17.00 19.92
N ASN A 300 27.81 16.51 19.77
CA ASN A 300 26.68 17.21 19.14
C ASN A 300 26.82 17.51 17.63
N GLU A 301 27.88 17.06 16.96
CA GLU A 301 27.96 17.09 15.50
C GLU A 301 27.47 15.75 14.93
N ILE A 302 26.59 15.85 13.94
CA ILE A 302 26.21 14.70 13.11
C ILE A 302 27.26 14.61 12.01
N LEU A 303 27.88 13.44 11.83
CA LEU A 303 28.82 13.08 10.79
C LEU A 303 28.21 12.00 9.88
N ARG A 304 28.53 12.05 8.60
CA ARG A 304 28.15 11.03 7.60
C ARG A 304 29.44 10.47 7.01
N GLU A 305 29.64 9.17 7.16
CA GLU A 305 30.87 8.50 6.75
C GLU A 305 30.53 7.30 5.86
N GLN A 306 31.46 6.95 4.96
CA GLN A 306 31.34 5.76 4.13
C GLN A 306 31.78 4.52 4.92
N VAL A 307 31.10 3.39 4.69
CA VAL A 307 31.56 2.08 5.15
C VAL A 307 32.75 1.64 4.30
N ASN A 308 33.92 1.46 4.94
CA ASN A 308 35.15 1.02 4.27
C ASN A 308 35.25 -0.51 4.24
N ASP A 309 34.30 -1.17 3.59
CA ASP A 309 34.28 -2.64 3.39
C ASP A 309 33.97 -2.95 1.92
N ASN A 310 35.03 -3.17 1.14
CA ASN A 310 34.93 -3.36 -0.30
C ASN A 310 34.19 -4.64 -0.68
N ASP A 311 34.31 -5.71 0.12
CA ASP A 311 33.67 -6.98 -0.16
C ASP A 311 32.17 -6.87 0.11
N LEU A 312 31.78 -6.22 1.21
CA LEU A 312 30.38 -5.91 1.50
C LEU A 312 29.75 -5.03 0.42
N ILE A 313 30.42 -3.95 0.00
CA ILE A 313 29.92 -3.06 -1.06
C ILE A 313 29.74 -3.83 -2.37
N ARG A 314 30.73 -4.61 -2.79
CA ARG A 314 30.62 -5.46 -4.00
C ARG A 314 29.48 -6.45 -3.89
N GLY A 315 29.27 -7.02 -2.70
CA GLY A 315 28.15 -7.89 -2.40
C GLY A 315 26.79 -7.24 -2.67
N PHE A 316 26.59 -6.01 -2.18
CA PHE A 316 25.37 -5.24 -2.43
C PHE A 316 25.19 -4.90 -3.91
N ILE A 317 26.26 -4.50 -4.60
CA ILE A 317 26.22 -4.21 -6.04
C ILE A 317 25.83 -5.44 -6.86
N ASN A 318 26.32 -6.62 -6.46
CA ASN A 318 26.03 -7.90 -7.11
C ASN A 318 24.69 -8.51 -6.67
N GLY A 319 24.05 -7.98 -5.63
CA GLY A 319 22.81 -8.51 -5.08
C GLY A 319 22.96 -9.83 -4.32
N ASP A 320 24.13 -10.10 -3.72
CA ASP A 320 24.42 -11.35 -3.01
C ASP A 320 23.76 -11.43 -1.63
N GLU A 321 22.91 -12.46 -1.41
CA GLU A 321 22.24 -12.79 -0.14
C GLU A 321 23.18 -12.89 1.06
N LYS A 322 24.39 -13.44 0.87
CA LYS A 322 25.35 -13.56 1.98
C LYS A 322 25.85 -12.21 2.46
N SER A 323 26.07 -11.29 1.53
CA SER A 323 26.52 -9.94 1.84
C SER A 323 25.44 -9.15 2.60
N TYR A 324 24.16 -9.41 2.34
CA TYR A 324 23.07 -8.86 3.14
C TYR A 324 23.00 -9.44 4.57
N SER A 325 23.38 -10.71 4.76
CA SER A 325 23.49 -11.27 6.12
C SER A 325 24.64 -10.64 6.90
N SER A 326 25.79 -10.41 6.26
CA SER A 326 26.93 -9.69 6.85
C SER A 326 26.57 -8.23 7.19
N PHE A 327 25.68 -7.60 6.42
CA PHE A 327 25.18 -6.26 6.72
C PHE A 327 24.49 -6.16 8.08
N ILE A 328 23.82 -7.23 8.53
CA ILE A 328 23.18 -7.26 9.85
C ILE A 328 24.22 -7.22 10.97
N GLU A 329 25.36 -7.88 10.80
CA GLU A 329 26.48 -7.78 11.75
C GLU A 329 27.10 -6.38 11.75
N VAL A 330 27.14 -5.73 10.59
CA VAL A 330 27.56 -4.33 10.46
C VAL A 330 26.57 -3.38 11.15
N ILE A 331 25.26 -3.60 11.01
CA ILE A 331 24.22 -2.84 11.72
C ILE A 331 24.47 -2.87 13.22
N LYS A 332 24.82 -4.03 13.79
CA LYS A 332 25.08 -4.16 15.24
C LYS A 332 26.29 -3.36 15.73
N LYS A 333 27.22 -3.01 14.83
CA LYS A 333 28.45 -2.28 15.17
C LYS A 333 28.23 -0.76 15.30
N TYR A 334 27.18 -0.22 14.68
CA TYR A 334 26.90 1.21 14.65
C TYR A 334 25.64 1.54 15.43
N GLU A 335 25.60 2.71 16.06
CA GLU A 335 24.42 3.17 16.82
C GLU A 335 23.20 3.43 15.93
N ALA A 336 23.43 3.75 14.65
CA ALA A 336 22.42 3.89 13.62
C ALA A 336 22.68 2.90 12.48
N GLY A 337 21.61 2.31 11.92
CA GLY A 337 21.71 1.39 10.81
C GLY A 337 22.38 2.03 9.58
N PRO A 338 23.17 1.29 8.79
CA PRO A 338 23.80 1.82 7.61
C PRO A 338 22.75 2.17 6.54
N ILE A 339 23.10 3.15 5.73
CA ILE A 339 22.32 3.70 4.64
C ILE A 339 22.90 3.14 3.34
N VAL A 340 22.04 2.56 2.51
CA VAL A 340 22.42 2.16 1.15
C VAL A 340 22.40 3.39 0.27
N ILE A 341 23.48 3.64 -0.46
CA ILE A 341 23.61 4.83 -1.30
C ILE A 341 23.55 4.41 -2.75
N LEU A 342 22.59 4.96 -3.48
CA LEU A 342 22.42 4.77 -4.92
C LEU A 342 23.08 5.89 -5.69
N ARG A 343 23.59 5.57 -6.88
CA ARG A 343 24.00 6.55 -7.88
C ARG A 343 22.84 7.48 -8.19
N GLU A 344 23.16 8.75 -8.37
CA GLU A 344 22.19 9.77 -8.71
C GLU A 344 21.40 9.42 -9.98
N SER A 345 20.09 9.66 -9.96
CA SER A 345 19.16 9.43 -11.07
C SER A 345 19.02 7.97 -11.58
N CYS A 346 19.67 6.99 -10.94
CA CYS A 346 19.67 5.60 -11.44
C CYS A 346 18.30 4.91 -11.43
N LEU A 347 17.44 5.21 -10.44
CA LEU A 347 16.12 4.58 -10.31
C LEU A 347 15.20 4.86 -11.52
N GLY A 348 15.33 6.02 -12.15
CA GLY A 348 14.52 6.40 -13.31
C GLY A 348 14.86 5.60 -14.57
N GLU A 349 16.05 5.00 -14.65
CA GLU A 349 16.51 4.15 -15.76
C GLU A 349 16.20 2.67 -15.51
N VAL A 350 16.15 2.26 -14.24
CA VAL A 350 16.00 0.84 -13.84
C VAL A 350 14.55 0.43 -13.63
N LEU A 351 13.68 1.35 -13.20
CA LEU A 351 12.23 1.18 -13.11
C LEU A 351 11.55 1.56 -14.42
#